data_AF-A0A3D0SG34-F1
#
_entry.id   AF-A0A3D0SG34-F1
#
_cell.length_a   1.000
_cell.length_b   1.000
_cell.length_c   1.000
_cell.angle_alpha   90.00
_cell.angle_beta   90.00
_cell.angle_gamma   90.00
#
_symmetry.space_group_name_H-M   'P 1'
#
loop_
_entity.id
_entity.type
_entity.pdbx_description
1 polymer ?
#
loop_
_entity_poly.entity_id
_entity_poly.type
_entity_poly.pdbx_seq_one_letter_code
_entity_poly.pdbx_strand_id
1 'polypeptide(L)'
;EQSNIYVSPEDCQQDNPEATGQCLAAYESALEEHNRTAPKFDTQNDCEYEFGNDRCQYVQTSSGSFFMPFMAGYMVSQLLQPRPYYSQPLYTSFSPYSPFRSRWVTSNGYVFDGDIRRRSYNAPSSVFEKKPTVNRTIKRGGFGSSVRAKSSWGSSGSKSKGWGG
;
A
#
# COMPACT_ATOMS: atom_id res chain seq x y z
N GLU A 1 -12.72 -0.86 -11.05
CA GLU A 1 -13.16 0.55 -10.94
C GLU A 1 -11.98 1.46 -11.24
N GLN A 2 -12.21 2.59 -11.93
CA GLN A 2 -11.14 3.56 -12.17
C GLN A 2 -10.70 4.15 -10.82
N SER A 3 -9.40 4.12 -10.58
CA SER A 3 -8.78 4.53 -9.32
C SER A 3 -7.54 5.35 -9.64
N ASN A 4 -7.38 6.45 -8.93
CA ASN A 4 -6.23 7.33 -9.06
C ASN A 4 -5.39 7.29 -7.78
N ILE A 5 -4.10 7.47 -7.95
CA ILE A 5 -3.10 7.47 -6.89
C ILE A 5 -2.57 8.89 -6.74
N TYR A 6 -2.62 9.41 -5.53
CA TYR A 6 -2.08 10.71 -5.16
C TYR A 6 -0.96 10.53 -4.14
N VAL A 7 0.08 11.38 -4.16
CA VAL A 7 1.13 11.36 -3.11
C VAL A 7 0.88 12.35 -2.00
N SER A 8 -0.03 13.30 -2.23
CA SER A 8 -0.43 14.31 -1.28
C SER A 8 -1.92 14.64 -1.42
N PRO A 9 -2.59 15.13 -0.36
CA PRO A 9 -3.94 15.65 -0.48
C PRO A 9 -4.02 16.83 -1.45
N GLU A 10 -2.95 17.63 -1.58
CA GLU A 10 -2.88 18.76 -2.50
C GLU A 10 -2.95 18.31 -3.96
N ASP A 11 -2.24 17.23 -4.34
CA ASP A 11 -2.32 16.67 -5.70
C ASP A 11 -3.75 16.25 -6.04
N CYS A 12 -4.44 15.62 -5.08
CA CYS A 12 -5.83 15.23 -5.25
C CYS A 12 -6.75 16.44 -5.43
N GLN A 13 -6.54 17.49 -4.63
CA GLN A 13 -7.33 18.72 -4.70
C GLN A 13 -7.12 19.46 -6.03
N GLN A 14 -5.90 19.46 -6.56
CA GLN A 14 -5.60 20.05 -7.87
C GLN A 14 -6.36 19.33 -9.00
N ASP A 15 -6.41 18.00 -8.96
CA ASP A 15 -7.14 17.20 -9.94
C ASP A 15 -8.67 17.22 -9.72
N ASN A 16 -9.13 17.54 -8.50
CA ASN A 16 -10.54 17.50 -8.09
C ASN A 16 -10.93 18.76 -7.28
N PRO A 17 -10.96 19.96 -7.90
CA PRO A 17 -11.18 21.23 -7.19
C PRO A 17 -12.56 21.35 -6.55
N GLU A 18 -13.56 20.61 -7.05
CA GLU A 18 -14.91 20.57 -6.48
C GLU A 18 -15.06 19.55 -5.33
N ALA A 19 -14.05 18.70 -5.10
CA ALA A 19 -14.10 17.59 -4.14
C ALA A 19 -12.94 17.65 -3.11
N THR A 20 -12.53 18.85 -2.73
CA THR A 20 -11.40 19.07 -1.81
C THR A 20 -11.61 18.42 -0.44
N GLY A 21 -12.83 18.50 0.10
CA GLY A 21 -13.20 17.83 1.35
C GLY A 21 -13.09 16.31 1.27
N GLN A 22 -13.46 15.72 0.13
CA GLN A 22 -13.34 14.29 -0.12
C GLN A 22 -11.88 13.86 -0.26
N CYS A 23 -11.03 14.69 -0.89
CA CYS A 23 -9.59 14.45 -0.96
C CYS A 23 -8.95 14.38 0.42
N LEU A 24 -9.27 15.33 1.32
CA LEU A 24 -8.79 15.35 2.69
C LEU A 24 -9.29 14.12 3.47
N ALA A 25 -10.59 13.82 3.40
CA ALA A 25 -11.16 12.67 4.09
C ALA A 25 -10.60 11.33 3.59
N ALA A 26 -10.30 11.22 2.28
CA ALA A 26 -9.66 10.03 1.71
C ALA A 26 -8.21 9.90 2.18
N TYR A 27 -7.48 11.00 2.29
CA TYR A 27 -6.12 11.01 2.82
C TYR A 27 -6.09 10.61 4.31
N GLU A 28 -6.96 11.18 5.14
CA GLU A 28 -7.10 10.82 6.56
C GLU A 28 -7.45 9.36 6.74
N SER A 29 -8.39 8.83 5.96
CA SER A 29 -8.75 7.41 5.98
C SER A 29 -7.58 6.52 5.57
N ALA A 30 -6.75 6.93 4.61
CA ALA A 30 -5.56 6.21 4.21
C ALA A 30 -4.49 6.24 5.32
N LEU A 31 -4.33 7.36 6.03
CA LEU A 31 -3.43 7.48 7.19
C LEU A 31 -3.86 6.60 8.37
N GLU A 32 -5.16 6.51 8.65
CA GLU A 32 -5.67 5.61 9.68
C GLU A 32 -5.36 4.15 9.33
N GLU A 33 -5.64 3.75 8.08
CA GLU A 33 -5.35 2.40 7.61
C GLU A 33 -3.84 2.12 7.60
N HIS A 34 -3.03 3.13 7.26
CA HIS A 34 -1.58 3.07 7.32
C HIS A 34 -1.08 2.72 8.72
N ASN A 35 -1.50 3.47 9.74
CA ASN A 35 -1.11 3.23 11.13
C ASN A 35 -1.45 1.81 11.60
N ARG A 36 -2.52 1.23 11.07
CA ARG A 36 -3.01 -0.09 11.44
C ARG A 36 -2.34 -1.23 10.66
N THR A 37 -1.96 -1.00 9.40
CA THR A 37 -1.61 -2.08 8.46
C THR A 37 -0.22 -1.97 7.83
N ALA A 38 0.51 -0.89 8.11
CA ALA A 38 1.86 -0.70 7.61
C ALA A 38 2.79 -1.86 8.00
N PRO A 39 3.75 -2.21 7.13
CA PRO A 39 4.82 -3.13 7.48
C PRO A 39 5.58 -2.64 8.72
N LYS A 40 5.74 -3.51 9.72
CA LYS A 40 6.46 -3.21 10.97
C LYS A 40 7.82 -3.89 10.96
N PHE A 41 8.86 -3.20 11.36
CA PHE A 41 10.24 -3.68 11.41
C PHE A 41 10.81 -3.56 12.81
N ASP A 42 11.72 -4.46 13.17
CA ASP A 42 12.39 -4.40 14.47
C ASP A 42 13.45 -3.32 14.54
N THR A 43 14.06 -2.95 13.39
CA THR A 43 15.15 -1.99 13.32
C THR A 43 14.94 -0.97 12.22
N GLN A 44 15.46 0.24 12.41
CA GLN A 44 15.47 1.29 11.40
C GLN A 44 16.12 0.82 10.10
N ASN A 45 17.30 0.19 10.21
CA ASN A 45 18.08 -0.30 9.08
C ASN A 45 17.37 -1.41 8.26
N ASP A 46 16.47 -2.19 8.85
CA ASP A 46 15.64 -3.14 8.09
C ASP A 46 14.54 -2.43 7.29
N CYS A 47 13.93 -1.40 7.90
CA CYS A 47 12.91 -0.58 7.26
C CYS A 47 13.51 0.25 6.11
N GLU A 48 14.60 0.96 6.37
CA GLU A 48 15.25 1.86 5.40
C GLU A 48 15.89 1.09 4.24
N TYR A 49 16.36 -0.13 4.48
CA TYR A 49 16.82 -0.99 3.39
C TYR A 49 15.71 -1.27 2.37
N GLU A 50 14.48 -1.42 2.83
CA GLU A 50 13.32 -1.70 1.96
C GLU A 50 12.75 -0.41 1.37
N PHE A 51 12.53 0.61 2.21
CA PHE A 51 11.75 1.80 1.88
C PHE A 51 12.58 3.07 1.66
N GLY A 52 13.90 3.00 1.79
CA GLY A 52 14.83 4.12 1.60
C GLY A 52 15.21 4.81 2.91
N ASN A 53 16.34 5.52 2.89
CA ASN A 53 16.87 6.28 4.01
C ASN A 53 15.87 7.38 4.44
N ASP A 54 15.73 7.60 5.74
CA ASP A 54 14.85 8.63 6.32
C ASP A 54 13.38 8.49 5.88
N ARG A 55 12.97 7.29 5.45
CA ARG A 55 11.58 6.97 5.06
C ARG A 55 10.84 6.13 6.11
N CYS A 56 11.38 6.08 7.32
CA CYS A 56 10.88 5.23 8.39
C CYS A 56 10.68 6.05 9.66
N GLN A 57 9.59 5.76 10.38
CA GLN A 57 9.27 6.35 11.66
C GLN A 57 9.33 5.31 12.77
N TYR A 58 9.86 5.72 13.93
CA TYR A 58 9.81 4.95 15.16
C TYR A 58 8.45 5.13 15.82
N VAL A 59 7.81 4.01 16.19
CA VAL A 59 6.53 4.00 16.87
C VAL A 59 6.66 3.16 18.14
N GLN A 60 6.25 3.74 19.26
CA GLN A 60 6.19 3.07 20.55
C GLN A 60 4.73 2.93 20.99
N THR A 61 4.33 1.72 21.33
CA THR A 61 3.02 1.36 21.86
C THR A 61 3.18 0.73 23.24
N SER A 62 2.06 0.49 23.94
CA SER A 62 2.06 -0.28 25.19
C SER A 62 2.57 -1.71 25.02
N SER A 63 2.51 -2.26 23.80
CA SER A 63 2.91 -3.62 23.45
C SER A 63 4.33 -3.75 22.92
N GLY A 64 5.09 -2.66 22.79
CA GLY A 64 6.47 -2.67 22.31
C GLY A 64 6.80 -1.47 21.43
N SER A 65 7.93 -1.55 20.72
CA SER A 65 8.32 -0.54 19.74
C SER A 65 8.73 -1.17 18.42
N PHE A 66 8.53 -0.43 17.33
CA PHE A 66 8.83 -0.88 15.99
C PHE A 66 9.07 0.32 15.06
N PHE A 67 9.66 0.05 13.91
CA PHE A 67 9.80 1.00 12.82
C PHE A 67 8.77 0.69 11.75
N MET A 68 8.14 1.71 11.18
CA MET A 68 7.23 1.55 10.04
C MET A 68 7.60 2.56 8.95
N PRO A 69 7.44 2.22 7.66
CA PRO A 69 7.73 3.15 6.60
C PRO A 69 6.70 4.27 6.57
N PHE A 70 7.01 5.38 5.90
CA PHE A 70 5.99 6.34 5.52
C PHE A 70 5.09 5.80 4.40
N MET A 71 3.86 6.28 4.37
CA MET A 71 2.98 6.08 3.23
C MET A 71 3.57 6.80 2.00
N ALA A 72 3.75 6.07 0.90
CA ALA A 72 4.32 6.62 -0.34
C ALA A 72 3.26 7.36 -1.19
N GLY A 73 1.99 7.07 -0.94
CA GLY A 73 0.83 7.70 -1.55
C GLY A 73 -0.43 6.97 -1.12
N TYR A 74 -1.58 7.40 -1.63
CA TYR A 74 -2.85 6.76 -1.35
C TYR A 74 -3.64 6.63 -2.64
N MET A 75 -4.34 5.52 -2.77
CA MET A 75 -5.27 5.29 -3.87
C MET A 75 -6.67 5.70 -3.44
N VAL A 76 -7.39 6.35 -4.34
CA VAL A 76 -8.81 6.65 -4.17
C VAL A 76 -9.59 6.13 -5.37
N SER A 77 -10.72 5.45 -5.12
CA SER A 77 -11.74 5.18 -6.12
C SER A 77 -12.98 6.03 -5.87
N GLN A 78 -13.69 6.34 -6.96
CA GLN A 78 -15.05 6.90 -6.91
C GLN A 78 -15.20 8.18 -6.07
N LEU A 79 -14.19 9.05 -6.13
CA LEU A 79 -14.10 10.28 -5.33
C LEU A 79 -15.33 11.20 -5.50
N LEU A 80 -15.94 11.17 -6.69
CA LEU A 80 -17.11 11.97 -7.07
C LEU A 80 -18.46 11.25 -6.86
N GLN A 81 -18.47 9.98 -6.43
CA GLN A 81 -19.72 9.27 -6.17
C GLN A 81 -20.17 9.46 -4.72
N PRO A 82 -21.47 9.65 -4.47
CA PRO A 82 -22.00 9.75 -3.12
C PRO A 82 -21.86 8.39 -2.42
N ARG A 83 -20.78 8.25 -1.64
CA ARG A 83 -20.45 7.23 -0.63
C ARG A 83 -20.90 5.77 -0.85
N PRO A 84 -20.03 4.79 -0.56
CA PRO A 84 -18.72 4.93 0.09
C PRO A 84 -17.58 5.17 -0.92
N TYR A 85 -16.75 6.19 -0.69
CA TYR A 85 -15.45 6.29 -1.35
C TYR A 85 -14.47 5.37 -0.63
N TYR A 86 -13.59 4.71 -1.38
CA TYR A 86 -12.61 3.80 -0.82
C TYR A 86 -11.21 4.39 -0.95
N SER A 87 -10.47 4.41 0.16
CA SER A 87 -9.08 4.84 0.21
C SER A 87 -8.17 3.71 0.71
N GLN A 88 -6.98 3.61 0.15
CA GLN A 88 -5.97 2.65 0.59
C GLN A 88 -4.58 3.28 0.62
N PRO A 89 -3.80 3.09 1.69
CA PRO A 89 -2.42 3.51 1.72
C PRO A 89 -1.58 2.63 0.78
N LEU A 90 -0.65 3.28 0.11
CA LEU A 90 0.28 2.65 -0.79
C LEU A 90 1.72 2.80 -0.29
N TYR A 91 2.50 1.80 -0.64
CA TYR A 91 3.91 1.68 -0.34
C TYR A 91 4.66 1.38 -1.62
N THR A 92 5.93 1.70 -1.65
CA THR A 92 6.83 1.33 -2.72
C THR A 92 8.17 0.97 -2.14
N SER A 93 8.76 -0.10 -2.64
CA SER A 93 10.12 -0.47 -2.24
C SER A 93 11.12 0.31 -3.09
N PHE A 94 12.24 0.68 -2.48
CA PHE A 94 13.39 1.26 -3.18
C PHE A 94 14.58 0.30 -3.22
N SER A 95 14.51 -0.81 -2.48
CA SER A 95 15.57 -1.82 -2.44
C SER A 95 15.85 -2.41 -3.82
N PRO A 96 17.11 -2.44 -4.29
CA PRO A 96 17.50 -3.08 -5.56
C PRO A 96 17.09 -4.55 -5.66
N TYR A 97 16.97 -5.23 -4.52
CA TYR A 97 16.66 -6.66 -4.43
C TYR A 97 15.18 -6.95 -4.22
N SER A 98 14.35 -5.91 -4.10
CA SER A 98 12.92 -6.08 -3.91
C SER A 98 12.22 -6.30 -5.25
N PRO A 99 11.36 -7.33 -5.37
CA PRO A 99 10.51 -7.55 -6.54
C PRO A 99 9.44 -6.45 -6.72
N PHE A 100 9.27 -5.61 -5.69
CA PHE A 100 8.30 -4.52 -5.66
C PHE A 100 8.97 -3.14 -5.82
N ARG A 101 10.25 -3.15 -6.24
CA ARG A 101 11.02 -1.93 -6.43
C ARG A 101 10.31 -1.02 -7.44
N SER A 102 10.08 0.23 -7.05
CA SER A 102 9.43 1.25 -7.87
C SER A 102 8.04 0.83 -8.38
N ARG A 103 7.33 -0.02 -7.64
CA ARG A 103 5.92 -0.40 -7.92
C ARG A 103 5.01 0.10 -6.80
N TRP A 104 3.75 0.36 -7.14
CA TRP A 104 2.72 0.60 -6.13
C TRP A 104 2.29 -0.73 -5.50
N VAL A 105 2.31 -0.76 -4.17
CA VAL A 105 1.87 -1.91 -3.37
C VAL A 105 0.92 -1.42 -2.30
N THR A 106 -0.25 -2.02 -2.21
CA THR A 106 -1.22 -1.71 -1.15
C THR A 106 -0.85 -2.38 0.16
N SER A 107 -1.42 -1.91 1.27
CA SER A 107 -1.28 -2.56 2.57
C SER A 107 -1.71 -4.03 2.56
N ASN A 108 -2.74 -4.37 1.76
CA ASN A 108 -3.28 -5.72 1.64
C ASN A 108 -2.49 -6.65 0.71
N GLY A 109 -1.45 -6.13 0.04
CA GLY A 109 -0.52 -6.93 -0.76
C GLY A 109 -0.87 -7.02 -2.24
N TYR A 110 -1.81 -6.21 -2.73
CA TYR A 110 -2.00 -6.03 -4.17
C TYR A 110 -0.84 -5.22 -4.76
N VAL A 111 -0.29 -5.70 -5.86
CA VAL A 111 0.84 -5.07 -6.55
C VAL A 111 0.36 -4.59 -7.91
N PHE A 112 0.46 -3.30 -8.16
CA PHE A 112 0.08 -2.74 -9.45
C PHE A 112 1.17 -2.98 -10.49
N ASP A 113 0.75 -3.14 -11.74
CA ASP A 113 1.64 -3.21 -12.89
C ASP A 113 2.19 -1.83 -13.27
N GLY A 114 3.35 -1.82 -13.92
CA GLY A 114 4.09 -0.59 -14.24
C GLY A 114 4.90 -0.06 -13.06
N ASP A 115 5.33 1.19 -13.17
CA ASP A 115 6.15 1.87 -12.18
C ASP A 115 5.35 2.93 -11.38
N ILE A 116 5.97 3.51 -10.35
CA ILE A 116 5.38 4.56 -9.53
C ILE A 116 5.00 5.84 -10.29
N ARG A 117 5.41 6.03 -11.54
CA ARG A 117 5.00 7.20 -12.35
C ARG A 117 3.58 7.04 -12.85
N ARG A 118 3.10 5.81 -13.02
CA ARG A 118 1.70 5.56 -13.36
C ARG A 118 0.82 5.84 -12.15
N ARG A 119 -0.15 6.74 -12.32
CA ARG A 119 -1.08 7.17 -11.26
C ARG A 119 -2.53 6.74 -11.47
N SER A 120 -2.89 6.29 -12.67
CA SER A 120 -4.25 5.87 -12.98
C SER A 120 -4.32 4.38 -13.29
N TYR A 121 -5.27 3.70 -12.64
CA TYR A 121 -5.45 2.26 -12.67
C TYR A 121 -6.93 1.88 -12.75
N ASN A 122 -7.17 0.69 -13.30
CA ASN A 122 -8.43 -0.02 -13.10
C ASN A 122 -8.18 -1.06 -12.00
N ALA A 123 -8.56 -0.74 -10.76
CA ALA A 123 -8.36 -1.62 -9.62
C ALA A 123 -9.64 -2.43 -9.34
N PRO A 124 -9.56 -3.73 -9.02
CA PRO A 124 -10.72 -4.47 -8.51
C PRO A 124 -11.09 -3.99 -7.10
N SER A 125 -12.34 -4.20 -6.69
CA SER A 125 -12.84 -3.84 -5.35
C SER A 125 -12.04 -4.52 -4.23
N SER A 126 -11.46 -5.70 -4.49
CA SER A 126 -10.60 -6.41 -3.55
C SER A 126 -9.37 -5.62 -3.10
N VAL A 127 -8.91 -4.65 -3.88
CA VAL A 127 -7.82 -3.77 -3.46
C VAL A 127 -8.21 -2.90 -2.28
N PHE A 128 -9.49 -2.55 -2.17
CA PHE A 128 -10.03 -1.69 -1.12
C PHE A 128 -10.48 -2.45 0.13
N GLU A 129 -10.37 -3.78 0.13
CA GLU A 129 -10.70 -4.59 1.30
C GLU A 129 -9.79 -4.27 2.48
N LYS A 130 -10.40 -3.98 3.64
CA LYS A 130 -9.70 -3.72 4.90
C LYS A 130 -8.90 -4.95 5.31
N LYS A 131 -7.60 -4.79 5.49
CA LYS A 131 -6.72 -5.87 5.99
C LYS A 131 -6.84 -5.98 7.51
N PRO A 132 -6.68 -7.15 8.15
CA PRO A 132 -6.49 -7.20 9.61
C PRO A 132 -5.28 -6.36 10.07
N THR A 133 -5.33 -5.86 11.30
CA THR A 133 -4.23 -5.09 11.90
C THR A 133 -2.94 -5.92 11.93
N VAL A 134 -1.83 -5.32 11.49
CA VAL A 134 -0.53 -6.00 11.48
C VAL A 134 0.05 -5.95 12.89
N ASN A 135 0.16 -7.11 13.53
CA ASN A 135 0.67 -7.22 14.91
C ASN A 135 2.10 -7.78 15.00
N ARG A 136 2.70 -8.17 13.87
CA ARG A 136 4.02 -8.80 13.83
C ARG A 136 5.00 -7.92 13.08
N THR A 137 6.23 -7.87 13.59
CA THR A 137 7.36 -7.28 12.89
C THR A 137 7.96 -8.27 11.89
N ILE A 138 8.61 -7.72 10.87
CA ILE A 138 9.33 -8.46 9.83
C ILE A 138 10.78 -7.95 9.76
N LYS A 139 11.68 -8.83 9.32
CA LYS A 139 13.07 -8.48 9.03
C LYS A 139 13.23 -7.98 7.58
N ARG A 140 14.44 -7.53 7.26
CA ARG A 140 14.86 -7.17 5.89
C ARG A 140 14.39 -8.17 4.84
N GLY A 141 13.84 -7.69 3.73
CA GLY A 141 13.29 -8.51 2.65
C GLY A 141 11.95 -9.20 2.98
N GLY A 142 11.46 -9.08 4.22
CA GLY A 142 10.19 -9.63 4.67
C GLY A 142 8.96 -8.96 4.05
N PHE A 143 9.10 -7.72 3.53
CA PHE A 143 8.02 -7.03 2.84
C PHE A 143 7.57 -7.83 1.62
N GLY A 144 8.55 -8.29 0.83
CA GLY A 144 8.45 -9.31 -0.21
C GLY A 144 7.49 -10.47 0.11
N SER A 145 7.74 -11.10 1.25
CA SER A 145 7.00 -12.27 1.71
C SER A 145 5.63 -11.90 2.31
N SER A 146 5.52 -10.74 2.96
CA SER A 146 4.27 -10.26 3.58
C SER A 146 3.18 -9.94 2.56
N VAL A 147 3.58 -9.39 1.42
CA VAL A 147 2.71 -9.09 0.26
C VAL A 147 2.28 -10.41 -0.41
N ARG A 148 3.24 -11.32 -0.67
CA ARG A 148 2.97 -12.62 -1.32
C ARG A 148 2.11 -13.57 -0.49
N ALA A 149 2.33 -13.60 0.82
CA ALA A 149 1.53 -14.41 1.73
C ALA A 149 0.04 -14.05 1.65
N LYS A 150 -0.29 -12.81 1.26
CA LYS A 150 -1.67 -12.37 1.04
C LYS A 150 -2.17 -12.62 -0.38
N SER A 151 -1.33 -12.50 -1.42
CA SER A 151 -1.73 -12.84 -2.79
C SER A 151 -2.06 -14.34 -2.96
N SER A 152 -1.42 -15.23 -2.18
CA SER A 152 -1.71 -16.68 -2.20
C SER A 152 -3.06 -17.05 -1.58
N TRP A 153 -3.67 -16.20 -0.77
CA TRP A 153 -5.01 -16.43 -0.21
C TRP A 153 -6.14 -16.00 -1.18
N GLY A 154 -5.81 -15.32 -2.28
CA GLY A 154 -6.73 -14.89 -3.33
C GLY A 154 -6.50 -15.55 -4.70
N SER A 155 -5.58 -16.52 -4.80
CA SER A 155 -5.31 -17.27 -6.04
C SER A 155 -5.79 -18.72 -5.92
N SER A 156 -7.10 -18.92 -5.88
CA SER A 156 -7.69 -20.15 -6.39
C SER A 156 -7.66 -20.12 -7.92
N GLY A 157 -6.73 -20.88 -8.51
CA GLY A 157 -6.90 -21.40 -9.87
C GLY A 157 -6.11 -20.70 -10.97
N SER A 158 -4.88 -21.17 -11.20
CA SER A 158 -4.35 -21.44 -12.54
C SER A 158 -3.23 -22.46 -12.40
N LYS A 159 -3.60 -23.73 -12.15
CA LYS A 159 -2.74 -24.85 -12.53
C LYS A 159 -2.68 -24.85 -14.05
N SER A 160 -1.61 -24.32 -14.62
CA SER A 160 -1.24 -24.62 -16.00
C SER A 160 -1.04 -26.13 -16.10
N LYS A 161 -2.03 -26.83 -16.68
CA LYS A 161 -1.84 -28.20 -17.17
C LYS A 161 -0.71 -28.15 -18.18
N GLY A 162 0.43 -28.76 -17.84
CA GLY A 162 1.47 -29.08 -18.80
C GLY A 162 0.85 -29.97 -19.88
N TRP A 163 0.97 -29.53 -21.13
CA TRP A 163 0.66 -30.36 -22.28
C TRP A 163 1.75 -31.42 -22.41
N GLY A 164 1.31 -32.65 -22.63
CA GLY A 164 2.18 -33.79 -22.84
C GLY A 164 3.09 -33.62 -24.05
N GLY A 165 4.24 -34.26 -23.93
CA GLY A 165 5.19 -34.63 -24.98
C GLY A 165 5.94 -35.84 -24.46
#